data_AF-A0AAU9RI51-F1
#
_entry.id   AF-A0AAU9RI51-F1
#
_cell.length_a   1.000
_cell.length_b   1.000
_cell.length_c   1.000
_cell.angle_alpha   90.00
_cell.angle_beta   90.00
_cell.angle_gamma   90.00
#
_symmetry.space_group_name_H-M   'P 1'
#
loop_
_entity.id
_entity.type
_entity.pdbx_description
1 polymer ?
#
loop_
_entity_poly.entity_id
_entity_poly.type
_entity_poly.pdbx_seq_one_letter_code
_entity_poly.pdbx_strand_id
1 'polypeptide(L)'
;MGKLTTLKGKLKDEGSQMKLNMVHLCSSENDKIIDKAIFKATTHTSHDPPSDKYVTFLQSTVDTSYGPQAVTAIVQRLCLTKDVRVAAQCLILLHKMVKSENGYREEEDSIRNLIYNQGGSNLNLNDLNEDSSSFAKELSPWVQWYKLYLDCFLFNAGVLGVTPNIKENSEEKRVEAERVASYTTDCIFEQTDFLVDVFEYISGRPETPTDKPNRIVIEMIELVVKDYFSVMRLIKIRLEELNERPDRPDEFVSVLVRLENCMEGLSEFSWRNKNSNEDFWSLVLELKDG
;
A
#
# COMPACT_ATOMS: atom_id res chain seq x y z
N MET A 1 -6.31 38.20 -27.08
CA MET A 1 -6.95 37.45 -25.96
C MET A 1 -5.94 36.67 -25.09
N GLY A 2 -4.66 37.07 -24.97
CA GLY A 2 -3.61 36.25 -24.34
C GLY A 2 -3.06 36.71 -22.98
N LYS A 3 -3.62 37.77 -22.35
CA LYS A 3 -3.08 38.34 -21.10
C LYS A 3 -3.81 37.87 -19.84
N LEU A 4 -5.10 37.51 -19.94
CA LEU A 4 -5.92 37.14 -18.78
C LEU A 4 -5.62 35.72 -18.26
N THR A 5 -5.24 34.81 -19.14
CA THR A 5 -4.88 33.42 -18.80
C THR A 5 -3.54 33.33 -18.08
N THR A 6 -2.57 34.18 -18.44
CA THR A 6 -1.24 34.23 -17.80
C THR A 6 -1.31 34.81 -16.38
N LEU A 7 -2.17 35.79 -16.15
CA LEU A 7 -2.41 36.39 -14.83
C LEU A 7 -3.13 35.41 -13.89
N LYS A 8 -4.12 34.66 -14.40
CA LYS A 8 -4.79 33.61 -13.60
C LYS A 8 -3.85 32.46 -13.24
N GLY A 9 -2.90 32.12 -14.14
CA GLY A 9 -1.83 31.17 -13.87
C GLY A 9 -0.86 31.66 -12.77
N LYS A 10 -0.38 32.91 -12.88
CA LYS A 10 0.49 33.52 -11.87
C LYS A 10 -0.16 33.66 -10.49
N LEU A 11 -1.42 34.08 -10.43
CA LEU A 11 -2.14 34.23 -9.15
C LEU A 11 -2.47 32.87 -8.49
N LYS A 12 -2.73 31.83 -9.29
CA LYS A 12 -2.92 30.46 -8.79
C LYS A 12 -1.61 29.87 -8.26
N ASP A 13 -0.50 30.16 -8.93
CA ASP A 13 0.84 29.73 -8.51
C ASP A 13 1.28 30.49 -7.25
N GLU A 14 1.08 31.80 -7.18
CA GLU A 14 1.35 32.63 -5.99
C GLU A 14 0.47 32.25 -4.79
N GLY A 15 -0.80 31.92 -5.00
CA GLY A 15 -1.67 31.42 -3.92
C GLY A 15 -1.25 30.06 -3.37
N SER A 16 -0.62 29.22 -4.20
CA SER A 16 -0.05 27.93 -3.81
C SER A 16 1.30 28.11 -3.10
N GLN A 17 2.15 29.02 -3.59
CA GLN A 17 3.41 29.43 -2.98
C GLN A 17 3.20 30.12 -1.62
N MET A 18 2.14 30.91 -1.47
CA MET A 18 1.83 31.61 -0.22
C MET A 18 1.32 30.67 0.88
N LYS A 19 0.62 29.59 0.53
CA LYS A 19 0.29 28.50 1.46
C LYS A 19 1.51 27.66 1.84
N LEU A 20 2.42 27.43 0.90
CA LEU A 20 3.73 26.79 1.15
C LEU A 20 4.58 27.64 2.12
N ASN A 21 4.57 28.97 1.93
CA ASN A 21 5.38 29.90 2.71
C ASN A 21 4.96 30.05 4.18
N MET A 22 3.70 29.79 4.51
CA MET A 22 3.20 29.79 5.89
C MET A 22 3.71 28.58 6.71
N VAL A 23 4.14 27.49 6.06
CA VAL A 23 4.77 26.32 6.69
C VAL A 23 6.31 26.45 6.68
N HIS A 24 6.88 27.18 5.72
CA HIS A 24 8.33 27.32 5.47
C HIS A 24 9.14 28.15 6.47
N LEU A 25 8.51 28.87 7.41
CA LEU A 25 9.23 29.80 8.30
C LEU A 25 9.89 29.12 9.51
N CYS A 26 9.60 27.84 9.77
CA CYS A 26 10.07 27.11 10.96
C CYS A 26 10.80 25.79 10.64
N SER A 27 11.08 25.47 9.38
CA SER A 27 11.64 24.18 8.99
C SER A 27 13.13 24.24 8.61
N SER A 28 13.86 23.14 8.88
CA SER A 28 15.28 23.00 8.52
C SER A 28 15.45 22.99 6.99
N GLU A 29 16.66 23.27 6.49
CA GLU A 29 16.90 23.25 5.04
C GLU A 29 16.61 21.86 4.43
N ASN A 30 16.81 20.79 5.19
CA ASN A 30 16.51 19.42 4.77
C ASN A 30 15.01 19.17 4.61
N ASP A 31 14.17 19.71 5.49
CA ASP A 31 12.71 19.60 5.38
C ASP A 31 12.21 20.22 4.06
N LYS A 32 12.79 21.37 3.67
CA LYS A 32 12.45 22.03 2.40
C LYS A 32 12.84 21.19 1.18
N ILE A 33 13.97 20.48 1.26
CA ILE A 33 14.42 19.59 0.18
C ILE A 33 13.46 18.40 0.05
N ILE A 34 13.01 17.83 1.18
CA ILE A 34 12.04 16.73 1.22
C ILE A 34 10.70 17.18 0.65
N ASP A 35 10.15 18.31 1.11
CA ASP A 35 8.89 18.87 0.60
C ASP A 35 8.95 19.11 -0.91
N LYS A 36 10.07 19.63 -1.40
CA LYS A 36 10.31 19.85 -2.83
C LYS A 36 10.37 18.54 -3.60
N ALA A 37 11.01 17.50 -3.05
CA ALA A 37 11.06 16.19 -3.67
C ALA A 37 9.65 15.57 -3.75
N ILE A 38 8.87 15.64 -2.67
CA ILE A 38 7.47 15.16 -2.62
C ILE A 38 6.64 15.90 -3.68
N PHE A 39 6.72 17.22 -3.75
CA PHE A 39 5.97 18.01 -4.75
C PHE A 39 6.30 17.61 -6.19
N LYS A 40 7.58 17.33 -6.46
CA LYS A 40 8.02 16.89 -7.79
C LYS A 40 7.68 15.44 -8.10
N ALA A 41 7.58 14.59 -7.09
CA ALA A 41 7.10 13.21 -7.23
C ALA A 41 5.58 13.16 -7.47
N THR A 42 4.83 14.17 -7.03
CA THR A 42 3.36 14.17 -7.01
C THR A 42 2.78 15.39 -7.74
N THR A 43 2.64 15.28 -9.07
CA THR A 43 2.23 16.38 -9.95
C THR A 43 0.86 16.14 -10.60
N HIS A 44 0.04 17.19 -10.67
CA HIS A 44 -1.29 17.14 -11.29
C HIS A 44 -1.26 17.06 -12.83
N THR A 45 -0.11 17.34 -13.45
CA THR A 45 0.04 17.39 -14.92
C THR A 45 0.51 16.08 -15.53
N SER A 46 0.99 15.15 -14.71
CA SER A 46 1.57 13.89 -15.18
C SER A 46 0.50 12.80 -15.29
N HIS A 47 0.56 12.02 -16.37
CA HIS A 47 -0.16 10.75 -16.51
C HIS A 47 0.69 9.55 -16.09
N ASP A 48 1.89 9.81 -15.57
CA ASP A 48 2.86 8.82 -15.15
C ASP A 48 2.87 8.67 -13.62
N PRO A 49 3.30 7.50 -13.11
CA PRO A 49 3.54 7.30 -11.68
C PRO A 49 4.61 8.26 -11.12
N PRO A 50 4.78 8.32 -9.80
CA PRO A 50 5.82 9.16 -9.18
C PRO A 50 7.20 8.91 -9.78
N SER A 51 7.91 9.99 -10.11
CA SER A 51 9.22 9.90 -10.76
C SER A 51 10.24 9.17 -9.89
N ASP A 52 10.83 8.09 -10.43
CA ASP A 52 11.78 7.22 -9.74
C ASP A 52 12.92 7.98 -9.08
N LYS A 53 13.45 9.02 -9.73
CA LYS A 53 14.51 9.87 -9.16
C LYS A 53 14.14 10.43 -7.78
N TYR A 54 12.92 10.95 -7.63
CA TYR A 54 12.47 11.52 -6.36
C TYR A 54 12.04 10.43 -5.38
N VAL A 55 11.46 9.33 -5.87
CA VAL A 55 11.16 8.15 -5.06
C VAL A 55 12.42 7.59 -4.41
N THR A 56 13.48 7.34 -5.17
CA THR A 56 14.77 6.84 -4.66
C THR A 56 15.39 7.79 -3.64
N PHE A 57 15.33 9.10 -3.90
CA PHE A 57 15.79 10.09 -2.92
C PHE A 57 15.00 9.99 -1.62
N LEU A 58 13.66 9.95 -1.68
CA LEU A 58 12.83 9.85 -0.49
C LEU A 58 13.02 8.51 0.25
N GLN A 59 13.17 7.40 -0.47
CA GLN A 59 13.49 6.10 0.12
C GLN A 59 14.84 6.11 0.87
N SER A 60 15.82 6.88 0.40
CA SER A 60 17.09 7.04 1.12
C SER A 60 16.96 7.81 2.44
N THR A 61 15.83 8.49 2.67
CA THR A 61 15.54 9.20 3.93
C THR A 61 14.80 8.33 4.94
N VAL A 62 14.30 7.14 4.56
CA VAL A 62 13.52 6.25 5.44
C VAL A 62 14.27 6.01 6.75
N ASP A 63 15.50 5.50 6.63
CA ASP A 63 16.37 5.08 7.75
C ASP A 63 17.10 6.21 8.46
N THR A 64 16.54 7.41 8.36
CA THR A 64 17.14 8.60 8.91
C THR A 64 16.12 9.29 9.80
N SER A 65 16.59 10.23 10.60
CA SER A 65 15.72 11.11 11.39
C SER A 65 14.75 11.96 10.56
N TYR A 66 14.72 11.82 9.23
CA TYR A 66 13.82 12.51 8.29
C TYR A 66 12.71 11.61 7.71
N GLY A 67 12.79 10.28 7.88
CA GLY A 67 11.78 9.34 7.36
C GLY A 67 10.37 9.63 7.88
N PRO A 68 10.18 9.76 9.22
CA PRO A 68 8.93 10.19 9.83
C PRO A 68 8.35 11.49 9.24
N GLN A 69 9.21 12.48 8.99
CA GLN A 69 8.83 13.78 8.44
C GLN A 69 8.39 13.64 6.98
N ALA A 70 9.12 12.88 6.17
CA ALA A 70 8.77 12.61 4.78
C ALA A 70 7.40 11.91 4.69
N VAL A 71 7.16 10.88 5.50
CA VAL A 71 5.86 10.18 5.57
C VAL A 71 4.75 11.15 6.01
N THR A 72 4.98 11.93 7.07
CA THR A 72 4.01 12.92 7.56
C THR A 72 3.65 13.93 6.47
N ALA A 73 4.63 14.44 5.73
CA ALA A 73 4.41 15.39 4.64
C ALA A 73 3.64 14.76 3.47
N ILE A 74 3.88 13.48 3.14
CA ILE A 74 3.12 12.73 2.13
C ILE A 74 1.66 12.59 2.56
N VAL A 75 1.40 12.15 3.81
CA VAL A 75 0.04 12.00 4.36
C VAL A 75 -0.68 13.35 4.39
N GLN A 76 -0.02 14.42 4.83
CA GLN A 76 -0.61 15.77 4.82
C GLN A 76 -0.97 16.21 3.40
N ARG A 77 -0.12 15.94 2.41
CA ARG A 77 -0.41 16.27 1.01
C ARG A 77 -1.60 15.48 0.46
N LEU A 78 -1.70 14.19 0.79
CA LEU A 78 -2.86 13.36 0.47
C LEU A 78 -4.15 13.95 1.07
N CYS A 79 -4.13 14.31 2.34
CA CYS A 79 -5.27 14.89 3.05
C CYS A 79 -5.66 16.29 2.58
N LEU A 80 -4.78 17.04 1.92
CA LEU A 80 -5.05 18.40 1.46
C LEU A 80 -5.38 18.50 -0.03
N THR A 81 -4.99 17.51 -0.83
CA THR A 81 -5.26 17.54 -2.27
C THR A 81 -6.74 17.29 -2.56
N LYS A 82 -7.23 17.91 -3.63
CA LYS A 82 -8.50 17.55 -4.29
C LYS A 82 -8.25 16.99 -5.69
N ASP A 83 -6.99 16.83 -6.10
CA ASP A 83 -6.64 16.29 -7.41
C ASP A 83 -6.40 14.78 -7.30
N VAL A 84 -7.17 13.99 -8.05
CA VAL A 84 -7.10 12.52 -8.06
C VAL A 84 -5.72 12.00 -8.47
N ARG A 85 -4.98 12.70 -9.35
CA ARG A 85 -3.63 12.30 -9.79
C ARG A 85 -2.64 12.45 -8.66
N VAL A 86 -2.72 13.60 -7.97
CA VAL A 86 -1.86 13.88 -6.83
C VAL A 86 -2.16 12.89 -5.70
N ALA A 87 -3.43 12.59 -5.44
CA ALA A 87 -3.82 11.58 -4.45
C ALA A 87 -3.26 10.21 -4.79
N ALA A 88 -3.43 9.75 -6.04
CA ALA A 88 -2.89 8.49 -6.53
C ALA A 88 -1.36 8.40 -6.35
N GLN A 89 -0.64 9.44 -6.76
CA GLN A 89 0.81 9.51 -6.65
C GLN A 89 1.28 9.56 -5.19
N CYS A 90 0.55 10.22 -4.29
CA CYS A 90 0.86 10.21 -2.86
C CYS A 90 0.70 8.80 -2.27
N LEU A 91 -0.36 8.07 -2.63
CA LEU A 91 -0.57 6.70 -2.17
C LEU A 91 0.51 5.75 -2.70
N ILE A 92 0.87 5.83 -3.99
CA ILE A 92 1.96 5.03 -4.57
C ILE A 92 3.29 5.35 -3.87
N LEU A 93 3.57 6.63 -3.65
CA LEU A 93 4.79 7.05 -2.98
C LEU A 93 4.83 6.52 -1.54
N LEU A 94 3.72 6.61 -0.81
CA LEU A 94 3.59 6.07 0.55
C LEU A 94 3.83 4.55 0.58
N HIS A 95 3.24 3.81 -0.35
CA HIS A 95 3.46 2.38 -0.47
C HIS A 95 4.96 2.06 -0.67
N LYS A 96 5.61 2.73 -1.63
CA LYS A 96 7.05 2.55 -1.89
C LYS A 96 7.94 2.94 -0.70
N MET A 97 7.51 3.92 0.10
CA MET A 97 8.21 4.38 1.30
C MET A 97 8.15 3.33 2.40
N VAL A 98 6.97 2.76 2.66
CA VAL A 98 6.77 1.70 3.67
C VAL A 98 7.52 0.43 3.29
N LYS A 99 7.58 0.09 1.99
CA LYS A 99 8.23 -1.13 1.49
C LYS A 99 9.73 -1.00 1.22
N SER A 100 10.36 0.11 1.64
CA SER A 100 11.78 0.35 1.38
C SER A 100 12.66 -0.75 2.00
N GLU A 101 13.47 -1.43 1.18
CA GLU A 101 14.31 -2.55 1.63
C GLU A 101 15.39 -2.17 2.66
N ASN A 102 15.65 -0.88 2.82
CA ASN A 102 16.66 -0.35 3.73
C ASN A 102 16.13 -0.16 5.17
N GLY A 103 14.80 -0.24 5.35
CA GLY A 103 14.07 0.00 6.60
C GLY A 103 14.63 -0.74 7.82
N TYR A 104 15.16 -0.02 8.81
CA TYR A 104 15.35 -0.56 10.15
C TYR A 104 13.98 -0.82 10.81
N ARG A 105 13.77 -2.04 11.29
CA ARG A 105 12.52 -2.58 11.87
C ARG A 105 11.88 -1.72 12.98
N GLU A 106 12.67 -0.90 13.68
CA GLU A 106 12.18 0.00 14.74
C GLU A 106 11.48 1.26 14.18
N GLU A 107 11.83 1.69 12.96
CA GLU A 107 11.22 2.85 12.31
C GLU A 107 9.94 2.49 11.56
N GLU A 108 9.72 1.21 11.22
CA GLU A 108 8.45 0.73 10.66
C GLU A 108 7.27 0.97 11.62
N ASP A 109 7.47 0.73 12.92
CA ASP A 109 6.47 1.03 13.96
C ASP A 109 6.19 2.53 14.05
N SER A 110 7.22 3.37 13.89
CA SER A 110 7.09 4.83 13.90
C SER A 110 6.33 5.34 12.68
N ILE A 111 6.64 4.84 11.47
CA ILE A 111 5.94 5.16 10.23
C ILE A 111 4.48 4.72 10.31
N ARG A 112 4.21 3.51 10.82
CA ARG A 112 2.85 3.01 11.02
C ARG A 112 2.07 3.90 11.99
N ASN A 113 2.65 4.28 13.13
CA ASN A 113 1.99 5.14 14.13
C ASN A 113 1.68 6.56 13.61
N LEU A 114 2.33 7.01 12.52
CA LEU A 114 2.02 8.28 11.86
C LEU A 114 0.82 8.13 10.91
N ILE A 115 0.69 6.96 10.28
CA ILE A 115 -0.43 6.63 9.40
C ILE A 115 -1.65 6.20 10.22
N TYR A 116 -1.44 5.56 11.36
CA TYR A 116 -2.46 5.05 12.28
C TYR A 116 -2.28 5.65 13.67
N ASN A 117 -3.27 6.40 14.15
CA ASN A 117 -3.33 6.81 15.54
C ASN A 117 -4.44 6.05 16.29
N GLN A 118 -4.58 6.29 17.59
CA GLN A 118 -5.61 5.65 18.44
C GLN A 118 -7.06 5.88 17.94
N GLY A 119 -7.29 6.76 16.96
CA GLY A 119 -8.59 7.06 16.36
C GLY A 119 -8.82 6.49 14.95
N GLY A 120 -7.87 5.74 14.38
CA GLY A 120 -8.00 5.11 13.05
C GLY A 120 -6.92 5.52 12.04
N SER A 121 -7.18 5.24 10.75
CA SER A 121 -6.27 5.61 9.66
C SER A 121 -6.32 7.12 9.35
N ASN A 122 -5.15 7.72 9.19
CA ASN A 122 -4.96 9.08 8.71
C ASN A 122 -4.92 9.18 7.18
N LEU A 123 -5.08 8.08 6.43
CA LEU A 123 -5.17 8.12 4.96
C LEU A 123 -6.51 8.67 4.50
N ASN A 124 -6.79 9.92 4.78
CA ASN A 124 -8.06 10.52 4.38
C ASN A 124 -7.97 11.15 2.99
N LEU A 125 -8.97 10.85 2.16
CA LEU A 125 -9.18 11.53 0.88
C LEU A 125 -10.21 12.64 1.10
N ASN A 126 -9.89 13.87 0.70
CA ASN A 126 -10.92 14.89 0.53
C ASN A 126 -11.82 14.55 -0.67
N ASP A 127 -12.95 15.24 -0.78
CA ASP A 127 -13.78 15.26 -2.00
C ASP A 127 -12.89 15.52 -3.22
N LEU A 128 -12.54 14.43 -3.92
CA LEU A 128 -11.70 14.47 -5.09
C LEU A 128 -12.48 15.19 -6.17
N ASN A 129 -11.85 16.19 -6.76
CA ASN A 129 -12.40 16.90 -7.89
C ASN A 129 -12.43 15.91 -9.06
N GLU A 130 -13.62 15.37 -9.33
CA GLU A 130 -13.91 14.67 -10.55
C GLU A 130 -13.89 15.68 -11.71
N ASP A 131 -12.68 16.05 -12.13
CA ASP A 131 -12.51 16.72 -13.40
C ASP A 131 -13.24 15.87 -14.44
N SER A 132 -14.03 16.49 -15.33
CA SER A 132 -14.84 15.78 -16.33
C SER A 132 -14.02 14.99 -17.37
N SER A 133 -12.70 14.88 -17.18
CA SER A 133 -11.80 14.07 -17.99
C SER A 133 -12.07 12.57 -17.80
N SER A 134 -12.01 11.81 -18.89
CA SER A 134 -12.08 10.34 -18.84
C SER A 134 -11.02 9.74 -17.92
N PHE A 135 -9.81 10.30 -17.94
CA PHE A 135 -8.70 9.89 -17.08
C PHE A 135 -9.03 9.94 -15.58
N ALA A 136 -9.65 11.03 -15.12
CA ALA A 136 -10.00 11.19 -13.70
C ALA A 136 -11.13 10.23 -13.29
N LYS A 137 -12.11 10.01 -14.18
CA LYS A 137 -13.21 9.06 -13.95
C LYS A 137 -12.71 7.62 -13.84
N GLU A 138 -11.73 7.24 -14.64
CA GLU A 138 -11.07 5.93 -14.55
C GLU A 138 -10.23 5.82 -13.28
N LEU A 139 -9.45 6.85 -12.92
CA LEU A 139 -8.53 6.78 -11.79
C LEU A 139 -9.21 6.87 -10.42
N SER A 140 -10.37 7.51 -10.31
CA SER A 140 -11.01 7.77 -9.00
C SER A 140 -11.40 6.51 -8.23
N PRO A 141 -12.06 5.49 -8.85
CA PRO A 141 -12.34 4.21 -8.17
C PRO A 141 -11.05 3.51 -7.72
N TRP A 142 -9.99 3.57 -8.54
CA TRP A 142 -8.69 3.01 -8.19
C TRP A 142 -8.04 3.71 -7.00
N VAL A 143 -8.13 5.04 -6.90
CA VAL A 143 -7.59 5.79 -5.75
C VAL A 143 -8.35 5.45 -4.47
N GLN A 144 -9.67 5.35 -4.53
CA GLN A 144 -10.49 4.97 -3.37
C GLN A 144 -10.17 3.55 -2.91
N TRP A 145 -10.14 2.60 -3.85
CA TRP A 145 -9.79 1.22 -3.57
C TRP A 145 -8.37 1.10 -3.02
N TYR A 146 -7.38 1.74 -3.65
CA TYR A 146 -5.97 1.64 -3.26
C TYR A 146 -5.71 2.25 -1.88
N LYS A 147 -6.44 3.30 -1.51
CA LYS A 147 -6.44 3.83 -0.14
C LYS A 147 -6.91 2.77 0.86
N LEU A 148 -8.05 2.11 0.59
CA LEU A 148 -8.61 1.10 1.50
C LEU A 148 -7.72 -0.15 1.57
N TYR A 149 -7.14 -0.55 0.43
CA TYR A 149 -6.14 -1.60 0.37
C TYR A 149 -4.92 -1.27 1.24
N LEU A 150 -4.32 -0.08 1.08
CA LEU A 150 -3.16 0.32 1.87
C LEU A 150 -3.51 0.43 3.35
N ASP A 151 -4.71 0.88 3.69
CA ASP A 151 -5.19 0.87 5.06
C ASP A 151 -5.16 -0.57 5.60
N CYS A 152 -5.86 -1.51 4.95
CA CYS A 152 -5.90 -2.91 5.37
C CYS A 152 -4.50 -3.52 5.49
N PHE A 153 -3.63 -3.28 4.51
CA PHE A 153 -2.27 -3.80 4.46
C PHE A 153 -1.41 -3.30 5.64
N LEU A 154 -1.46 -2.01 5.94
CA LEU A 154 -0.69 -1.40 7.02
C LEU A 154 -1.25 -1.74 8.41
N PHE A 155 -2.56 -1.91 8.52
CA PHE A 155 -3.18 -2.43 9.74
C PHE A 155 -2.69 -3.85 10.04
N ASN A 156 -2.70 -4.71 9.02
CA ASN A 156 -2.17 -6.07 9.07
C ASN A 156 -0.70 -6.12 9.51
N ALA A 157 0.14 -5.23 8.97
CA ALA A 157 1.55 -5.12 9.38
C ALA A 157 1.70 -4.88 10.90
N GLY A 158 0.78 -4.11 11.49
CA GLY A 158 0.72 -3.89 12.93
C GLY A 158 0.35 -5.14 13.72
N VAL A 159 -0.67 -5.88 13.29
CA VAL A 159 -1.10 -7.13 13.94
C VAL A 159 0.00 -8.19 13.91
N LEU A 160 0.70 -8.32 12.78
CA LEU A 160 1.76 -9.31 12.60
C LEU A 160 3.06 -8.93 13.32
N GLY A 161 3.20 -7.66 13.75
CA GLY A 161 4.46 -7.11 14.24
C GLY A 161 5.59 -7.10 13.19
N VAL A 162 5.20 -7.25 11.90
CA VAL A 162 6.07 -7.22 10.73
C VAL A 162 5.34 -6.71 9.51
N THR A 163 6.02 -5.92 8.69
CA THR A 163 5.55 -5.60 7.36
C THR A 163 5.48 -6.87 6.48
N PRO A 164 4.35 -7.14 5.79
CA PRO A 164 4.22 -8.26 4.85
C PRO A 164 5.13 -8.12 3.61
N ASN A 165 6.43 -8.36 3.78
CA ASN A 165 7.44 -8.22 2.73
C ASN A 165 8.36 -9.44 2.63
N ILE A 166 7.89 -10.61 3.08
CA ILE A 166 8.66 -11.85 2.98
C ILE A 166 8.92 -12.22 1.51
N LYS A 167 10.18 -12.50 1.19
CA LYS A 167 10.65 -12.84 -0.16
C LYS A 167 10.55 -14.35 -0.41
N GLU A 168 10.73 -14.74 -1.67
CA GLU A 168 10.92 -16.14 -2.06
C GLU A 168 12.34 -16.61 -1.66
N ASN A 169 12.63 -16.59 -0.36
CA ASN A 169 13.92 -16.91 0.22
C ASN A 169 13.71 -17.97 1.32
N SER A 170 14.45 -19.08 1.24
CA SER A 170 14.33 -20.18 2.21
C SER A 170 14.63 -19.73 3.64
N GLU A 171 15.58 -18.81 3.83
CA GLU A 171 15.95 -18.34 5.16
C GLU A 171 14.87 -17.45 5.79
N GLU A 172 14.30 -16.52 5.02
CA GLU A 172 13.20 -15.68 5.51
C GLU A 172 11.96 -16.51 5.84
N LYS A 173 11.64 -17.50 5.00
CA LYS A 173 10.55 -18.46 5.25
C LYS A 173 10.79 -19.26 6.52
N ARG A 174 12.02 -19.73 6.75
CA ARG A 174 12.40 -20.49 7.95
C ARG A 174 12.26 -19.63 9.21
N VAL A 175 12.77 -18.39 9.19
CA VAL A 175 12.67 -17.46 10.31
C VAL A 175 11.21 -17.13 10.64
N GLU A 176 10.37 -16.94 9.62
CA GLU A 176 8.94 -16.71 9.84
C GLU A 176 8.23 -17.96 10.37
N ALA A 177 8.53 -19.15 9.85
CA ALA A 177 7.97 -20.40 10.36
C ALA A 177 8.36 -20.65 11.83
N GLU A 178 9.62 -20.45 12.19
CA GLU A 178 10.10 -20.54 13.59
C GLU A 178 9.36 -19.53 14.50
N ARG A 179 9.08 -18.32 13.99
CA ARG A 179 8.29 -17.32 14.71
C ARG A 179 6.84 -17.77 14.89
N VAL A 180 6.19 -18.22 13.83
CA VAL A 180 4.78 -18.66 13.85
C VAL A 180 4.59 -19.86 14.77
N ALA A 181 5.53 -20.81 14.79
CA ALA A 181 5.52 -21.95 15.70
C ALA A 181 5.54 -21.55 17.20
N SER A 182 6.07 -20.37 17.53
CA SER A 182 6.10 -19.86 18.91
C SER A 182 4.76 -19.28 19.39
N TYR A 183 3.80 -19.06 18.49
CA TYR A 183 2.51 -18.46 18.81
C TYR A 183 1.46 -19.49 19.26
N THR A 184 0.45 -19.02 19.99
CA THR A 184 -0.73 -19.81 20.32
C THR A 184 -1.58 -20.05 19.07
N THR A 185 -2.38 -21.11 19.06
CA THR A 185 -3.25 -21.44 17.90
C THR A 185 -4.19 -20.28 17.57
N ASP A 186 -4.81 -19.69 18.59
CA ASP A 186 -5.71 -18.54 18.44
C ASP A 186 -5.00 -17.35 17.79
N CYS A 187 -3.75 -17.08 18.17
CA CYS A 187 -2.97 -15.99 17.58
C CYS A 187 -2.65 -16.25 16.10
N ILE A 188 -2.29 -17.49 15.75
CA ILE A 188 -2.01 -17.85 14.34
C ILE A 188 -3.28 -17.75 13.51
N PHE A 189 -4.40 -18.20 14.06
CA PHE A 189 -5.71 -18.10 13.41
C PHE A 189 -6.11 -16.65 13.18
N GLU A 190 -6.04 -15.81 14.22
CA GLU A 190 -6.32 -14.37 14.13
C GLU A 190 -5.44 -13.70 13.07
N GLN A 191 -4.13 -13.96 13.06
CA GLN A 191 -3.23 -13.44 12.03
C GLN A 191 -3.59 -13.92 10.62
N THR A 192 -4.04 -15.17 10.49
CA THR A 192 -4.45 -15.74 9.20
C THR A 192 -5.71 -15.03 8.70
N ASP A 193 -6.70 -14.82 9.58
CA ASP A 193 -7.94 -14.12 9.25
C ASP A 193 -7.68 -12.70 8.72
N PHE A 194 -6.82 -11.93 9.40
CA PHE A 194 -6.43 -10.60 8.92
C PHE A 194 -5.70 -10.62 7.58
N LEU A 195 -4.83 -11.62 7.34
CA LEU A 195 -4.15 -11.76 6.05
C LEU A 195 -5.14 -12.11 4.92
N VAL A 196 -6.22 -12.84 5.22
CA VAL A 196 -7.30 -13.11 4.26
C VAL A 196 -8.06 -11.83 3.91
N ASP A 197 -8.26 -10.89 4.85
CA ASP A 197 -8.83 -9.57 4.53
C ASP A 197 -8.03 -8.87 3.42
N VAL A 198 -6.69 -8.98 3.45
CA VAL A 198 -5.85 -8.40 2.39
C VAL A 198 -6.16 -9.04 1.04
N PHE A 199 -6.33 -10.36 0.97
CA PHE A 199 -6.73 -11.05 -0.26
C PHE A 199 -8.10 -10.62 -0.76
N GLU A 200 -9.07 -10.41 0.14
CA GLU A 200 -10.41 -9.90 -0.20
C GLU A 200 -10.34 -8.49 -0.79
N TYR A 201 -9.52 -7.60 -0.23
CA TYR A 201 -9.30 -6.28 -0.82
C TYR A 201 -8.65 -6.39 -2.21
N ILE A 202 -7.65 -7.26 -2.38
CA ILE A 202 -6.96 -7.44 -3.67
C ILE A 202 -7.92 -8.01 -4.74
N SER A 203 -8.75 -8.97 -4.37
CA SER A 203 -9.71 -9.60 -5.29
C SER A 203 -10.85 -8.63 -5.67
N GLY A 204 -11.27 -7.75 -4.75
CA GLY A 204 -12.29 -6.72 -4.98
C GLY A 204 -11.81 -5.45 -5.69
N ARG A 205 -10.69 -5.48 -6.42
CA ARG A 205 -10.16 -4.31 -7.14
C ARG A 205 -11.08 -3.89 -8.30
N PRO A 206 -11.06 -2.60 -8.71
CA PRO A 206 -11.79 -2.16 -9.89
C PRO A 206 -11.29 -2.84 -11.19
N GLU A 207 -12.13 -2.88 -12.21
CA GLU A 207 -11.73 -3.37 -13.52
C GLU A 207 -10.76 -2.39 -14.22
N THR A 208 -9.75 -2.92 -14.91
CA THR A 208 -8.82 -2.11 -15.70
C THR A 208 -9.28 -2.07 -17.16
N PRO A 209 -9.52 -0.90 -17.78
CA PRO A 209 -9.82 -0.82 -19.20
C PRO A 209 -8.67 -1.35 -20.07
N THR A 210 -8.97 -2.20 -21.06
CA THR A 210 -7.97 -2.91 -21.88
C THR A 210 -7.32 -2.07 -22.98
N ASP A 211 -7.99 -1.02 -23.46
CA ASP A 211 -7.59 -0.36 -24.70
C ASP A 211 -6.42 0.62 -24.55
N LYS A 212 -6.30 1.26 -23.38
CA LYS A 212 -5.20 2.17 -23.01
C LYS A 212 -5.02 2.15 -21.49
N PRO A 213 -4.18 1.27 -20.95
CA PRO A 213 -4.07 1.13 -19.51
C PRO A 213 -3.42 2.38 -18.89
N ASN A 214 -4.06 2.93 -17.88
CA ASN A 214 -3.54 4.07 -17.13
C ASN A 214 -2.24 3.69 -16.40
N ARG A 215 -1.12 4.37 -16.71
CA ARG A 215 0.20 4.02 -16.15
C ARG A 215 0.26 4.13 -14.63
N ILE A 216 -0.55 4.99 -14.02
CA ILE A 216 -0.67 5.09 -12.56
C ILE A 216 -1.36 3.85 -11.99
N VAL A 217 -2.41 3.36 -12.66
CA VAL A 217 -3.11 2.11 -12.28
C VAL A 217 -2.20 0.90 -12.45
N ILE A 218 -1.44 0.83 -13.55
CA ILE A 218 -0.46 -0.25 -13.76
C ILE A 218 0.54 -0.29 -12.60
N GLU A 219 1.09 0.85 -12.20
CA GLU A 219 2.03 0.91 -11.06
C GLU A 219 1.38 0.45 -9.75
N MET A 220 0.13 0.83 -9.48
CA MET A 220 -0.63 0.37 -8.30
C MET A 220 -0.76 -1.15 -8.30
N ILE A 221 -1.15 -1.74 -9.44
CA ILE A 221 -1.27 -3.20 -9.61
C ILE A 221 0.08 -3.86 -9.43
N GLU A 222 1.15 -3.36 -10.06
CA GLU A 222 2.49 -3.95 -9.95
C GLU A 222 2.99 -4.03 -8.51
N LEU A 223 2.70 -3.02 -7.70
CA LEU A 223 3.00 -2.99 -6.26
C LEU A 223 2.12 -4.00 -5.50
N VAL A 224 0.82 -4.00 -5.73
CA VAL A 224 -0.13 -4.95 -5.09
C VAL A 224 0.21 -6.39 -5.42
N VAL A 225 0.63 -6.69 -6.65
CA VAL A 225 1.04 -8.05 -7.03
C VAL A 225 2.26 -8.50 -6.25
N LYS A 226 3.21 -7.60 -5.94
CA LYS A 226 4.36 -7.95 -5.10
C LYS A 226 3.90 -8.32 -3.68
N ASP A 227 2.99 -7.53 -3.13
CA ASP A 227 2.41 -7.79 -1.82
C ASP A 227 1.59 -9.08 -1.79
N TYR A 228 0.79 -9.34 -2.81
CA TYR A 228 0.02 -10.57 -2.97
C TYR A 228 0.92 -11.79 -2.75
N PHE A 229 2.08 -11.85 -3.42
CA PHE A 229 2.99 -12.98 -3.25
C PHE A 229 3.63 -13.05 -1.85
N SER A 230 3.90 -11.91 -1.22
CA SER A 230 4.40 -11.88 0.16
C SER A 230 3.32 -12.35 1.14
N VAL A 231 2.09 -11.86 1.04
CA VAL A 231 0.94 -12.26 1.85
C VAL A 231 0.61 -13.73 1.65
N MET A 232 0.61 -14.22 0.40
CA MET A 232 0.41 -15.65 0.07
C MET A 232 1.38 -16.55 0.83
N ARG A 233 2.66 -16.20 0.91
CA ARG A 233 3.66 -16.96 1.68
C ARG A 233 3.37 -16.93 3.17
N LEU A 234 2.96 -15.78 3.71
CA LEU A 234 2.62 -15.65 5.13
C LEU A 234 1.41 -16.48 5.51
N ILE A 235 0.37 -16.48 4.66
CA ILE A 235 -0.82 -17.33 4.83
C ILE A 235 -0.38 -18.80 4.76
N LYS A 236 0.39 -19.18 3.74
CA LYS A 236 0.87 -20.57 3.57
C LYS A 236 1.56 -21.11 4.83
N ILE A 237 2.53 -20.36 5.37
CA ILE A 237 3.28 -20.75 6.58
C ILE A 237 2.33 -20.97 7.77
N ARG A 238 1.31 -20.11 7.93
CA ARG A 238 0.34 -20.21 9.02
C ARG A 238 -0.62 -21.38 8.84
N LEU A 239 -1.08 -21.62 7.61
CA LEU A 239 -1.91 -22.77 7.27
C LEU A 239 -1.16 -24.10 7.50
N GLU A 240 0.11 -24.17 7.11
CA GLU A 240 0.98 -25.32 7.37
C GLU A 240 1.12 -25.58 8.88
N GLU A 241 1.40 -24.54 9.68
CA GLU A 241 1.48 -24.68 11.15
C GLU A 241 0.14 -25.07 11.78
N LEU A 242 -0.99 -24.49 11.35
CA LEU A 242 -2.32 -24.84 11.85
C LEU A 242 -2.71 -26.28 11.48
N ASN A 243 -2.25 -26.79 10.34
CA ASN A 243 -2.52 -28.15 9.91
C ASN A 243 -1.85 -29.19 10.82
N GLU A 244 -0.66 -28.90 11.32
CA GLU A 244 0.10 -29.77 12.24
C GLU A 244 -0.47 -29.78 13.67
N ARG A 245 -1.33 -28.81 14.01
CA ARG A 245 -1.92 -28.68 15.35
C ARG A 245 -3.19 -29.53 15.49
N PRO A 246 -3.35 -30.25 16.61
CA PRO A 246 -4.52 -31.11 16.82
C PRO A 246 -5.81 -30.33 17.07
N ASP A 247 -5.70 -29.14 17.69
CA ASP A 247 -6.82 -28.29 18.06
C ASP A 247 -7.00 -27.21 16.99
N ARG A 248 -7.90 -27.43 16.02
CA ARG A 248 -8.27 -26.43 15.01
C ARG A 248 -9.43 -25.57 15.52
N PRO A 249 -9.40 -24.24 15.36
CA PRO A 249 -10.56 -23.40 15.68
C PRO A 249 -11.79 -23.78 14.85
N ASP A 250 -12.98 -23.72 15.45
CA ASP A 250 -14.25 -24.02 14.76
C ASP A 250 -14.46 -23.15 13.50
N GLU A 251 -13.91 -21.94 13.53
CA GLU A 251 -14.01 -20.94 12.46
C GLU A 251 -12.98 -21.14 11.34
N PHE A 252 -12.06 -22.11 11.47
CA PHE A 252 -10.97 -22.35 10.51
C PHE A 252 -11.48 -22.62 9.09
N VAL A 253 -12.51 -23.45 8.95
CA VAL A 253 -13.14 -23.73 7.65
C VAL A 253 -13.75 -22.46 7.05
N SER A 254 -14.32 -21.57 7.88
CA SER A 254 -14.88 -20.29 7.41
C SER A 254 -13.82 -19.39 6.78
N VAL A 255 -12.64 -19.32 7.38
CA VAL A 255 -11.50 -18.54 6.85
C VAL A 255 -11.04 -19.12 5.51
N LEU A 256 -10.96 -20.44 5.38
CA LEU A 256 -10.59 -21.10 4.13
C LEU A 256 -11.61 -20.86 3.01
N VAL A 257 -12.92 -20.86 3.33
CA VAL A 257 -13.98 -20.52 2.36
C VAL A 257 -13.86 -19.07 1.89
N ARG A 258 -13.60 -18.12 2.79
CA ARG A 258 -13.33 -16.71 2.42
C ARG A 258 -12.14 -16.58 1.48
N LEU A 259 -11.05 -17.29 1.81
CA LEU A 259 -9.84 -17.31 1.01
C LEU A 259 -10.08 -17.90 -0.39
N GLU A 260 -10.80 -19.02 -0.49
CA GLU A 260 -11.19 -19.63 -1.77
C GLU A 260 -12.06 -18.69 -2.62
N ASN A 261 -12.99 -17.96 -2.01
CA ASN A 261 -13.83 -16.98 -2.73
C ASN A 261 -13.00 -15.88 -3.42
N CYS A 262 -11.76 -15.64 -2.98
CA CYS A 262 -10.85 -14.69 -3.62
C CYS A 262 -10.13 -15.27 -4.86
N MET A 263 -10.14 -16.60 -5.03
CA MET A 263 -9.31 -17.31 -6.02
C MET A 263 -9.54 -16.84 -7.45
N GLU A 264 -10.79 -16.67 -7.88
CA GLU A 264 -11.12 -16.22 -9.23
C GLU A 264 -10.54 -14.81 -9.51
N GLY A 265 -10.77 -13.87 -8.59
CA GLY A 265 -10.27 -12.50 -8.70
C GLY A 265 -8.74 -12.39 -8.67
N LEU A 266 -8.04 -13.38 -8.11
CA LEU A 266 -6.58 -13.40 -7.98
C LEU A 266 -5.89 -14.24 -9.08
N SER A 267 -6.65 -15.02 -9.85
CA SER A 267 -6.15 -15.91 -10.89
C SER A 267 -5.30 -15.19 -11.94
N GLU A 268 -5.56 -13.90 -12.19
CA GLU A 268 -4.80 -13.08 -13.12
C GLU A 268 -3.36 -12.80 -12.66
N PHE A 269 -2.99 -13.08 -11.41
CA PHE A 269 -1.61 -12.91 -10.92
C PHE A 269 -0.78 -14.19 -11.03
N SER A 270 -1.42 -15.32 -11.37
CA SER A 270 -0.79 -16.63 -11.46
C SER A 270 0.39 -16.67 -12.44
N TRP A 271 0.38 -15.85 -13.50
CA TRP A 271 1.45 -15.80 -14.51
C TRP A 271 2.82 -15.46 -13.93
N ARG A 272 2.87 -14.75 -12.80
CA ARG A 272 4.15 -14.28 -12.23
C ARG A 272 4.90 -15.39 -11.51
N ASN A 273 4.19 -16.36 -10.92
CA ASN A 273 4.78 -17.56 -10.33
C ASN A 273 3.71 -18.66 -10.24
N LYS A 274 3.58 -19.43 -11.33
CA LYS A 274 2.53 -20.43 -11.49
C LYS A 274 2.61 -21.53 -10.43
N ASN A 275 3.79 -22.13 -10.25
CA ASN A 275 3.97 -23.24 -9.33
C ASN A 275 3.62 -22.87 -7.89
N SER A 276 4.13 -21.73 -7.37
CA SER A 276 3.82 -21.34 -6.00
C SER A 276 2.35 -20.98 -5.80
N ASN A 277 1.65 -20.49 -6.82
CA ASN A 277 0.20 -20.26 -6.76
C ASN A 277 -0.56 -21.59 -6.71
N GLU A 278 -0.23 -22.53 -7.60
CA GLU A 278 -0.88 -23.85 -7.65
C GLU A 278 -0.67 -24.62 -6.34
N ASP A 279 0.55 -24.63 -5.81
CA ASP A 279 0.87 -25.25 -4.52
C ASP A 279 0.08 -24.61 -3.37
N PHE A 280 -0.09 -23.29 -3.39
CA PHE A 280 -0.83 -22.55 -2.36
C PHE A 280 -2.32 -22.89 -2.40
N TRP A 281 -2.96 -22.78 -3.57
CA TRP A 281 -4.39 -23.04 -3.70
C TRP A 281 -4.73 -24.53 -3.49
N SER A 282 -3.83 -25.44 -3.86
CA SER A 282 -4.00 -26.87 -3.56
C SER A 282 -4.05 -27.11 -2.05
N LEU A 283 -3.13 -26.51 -1.28
CA LEU A 283 -3.14 -26.57 0.18
C LEU A 283 -4.45 -26.01 0.77
N VAL A 284 -4.92 -24.86 0.28
CA VAL A 284 -6.18 -24.25 0.78
C VAL A 284 -7.37 -25.20 0.58
N LEU A 285 -7.47 -25.84 -0.60
CA LEU A 285 -8.56 -26.78 -0.89
C LEU A 285 -8.45 -28.05 -0.05
N GLU A 286 -7.25 -28.62 0.09
CA GLU A 286 -7.00 -29.81 0.92
C GLU A 286 -7.40 -29.57 2.38
N LEU A 287 -7.05 -28.41 2.95
CA LEU A 287 -7.38 -28.09 4.34
C LEU A 287 -8.86 -27.77 4.58
N LYS A 288 -9.56 -27.30 3.54
CA LYS A 288 -10.99 -26.97 3.61
C LYS A 288 -11.85 -28.22 3.54
N ASP A 289 -11.44 -29.17 2.69
CA ASP A 289 -12.20 -30.39 2.38
C ASP A 289 -11.82 -31.59 3.28
N GLY A 290 -10.73 -31.50 4.05
CA GLY A 290 -10.20 -32.57 4.92
C GLY A 290 -10.51 -32.39 6.40
#